data_AF-A0A2A4K5Y7-F1
#
_entry.id   AF-A0A2A4K5Y7-F1
#
_cell.length_a   1.000
_cell.length_b   1.000
_cell.length_c   1.000
_cell.angle_alpha   90.00
_cell.angle_beta   90.00
_cell.angle_gamma   90.00
#
_symmetry.space_group_name_H-M   'P 1'
#
loop_
_entity.id
_entity.type
_entity.pdbx_description
1 polymer ?
#
loop_
_entity_poly.entity_id
_entity_poly.type
_entity_poly.pdbx_seq_one_letter_code
_entity_poly.pdbx_strand_id
1 'polypeptide(L)'
;MGMKNHELVPGSLVASIANLRHGGVHKLMKELCKHRLLTYERGKHYDGYRLTNAGYDYLALKALTNRKVIASFGNQIGVGKESNIYTVADEDRNPLCLKLHRLGRTCFRNIKDKRDYHAHRNRASWLYLSRISATKEFAYMKALYDRDFPVPKPIDFNRHCVVMQLVTGGPLTHVASVADPEGLYDELMNLIVRLGNCGVIHGDFNEFNIMIDEDNHPIIIDFPQMVSTSHPNAELYFDRDVRCVREFFKKRFGYESDLYPKFSDLERDDELDTEIACSGYKRTKDVDNELLEQMGIGLQVSDDEEESDYDQETEGNTKMTEQDLDELRKEVDASIQNDERPIHQITTKTVKLTIEDKDTPKENKNVDEEEIPTLVDATESGDGELDKNSQKYRLAMIEKALSDVRSMRTYTSASTIAPEVVKQQVKKNLEIRQKKMERKKAIAKGEASAVTRQRRDNRETIRESHGIWGWDE
;
A
#
# COMPACT_ATOMS: atom_id res chain seq x y z
N MET A 1 1.40 -10.60 -7.08
CA MET A 1 0.58 -11.68 -7.66
C MET A 1 -0.27 -12.39 -6.61
N GLY A 2 0.31 -13.14 -5.67
CA GLY A 2 -0.49 -13.89 -4.66
C GLY A 2 -1.45 -13.03 -3.81
N MET A 3 -1.02 -11.82 -3.42
CA MET A 3 -1.85 -10.90 -2.63
C MET A 3 -3.04 -10.27 -3.36
N LYS A 4 -3.22 -10.55 -4.66
CA LYS A 4 -4.40 -10.09 -5.39
C LYS A 4 -5.67 -10.80 -4.89
N ASN A 5 -5.55 -12.10 -4.62
CA ASN A 5 -6.68 -12.97 -4.33
C ASN A 5 -6.70 -13.48 -2.88
N HIS A 6 -5.58 -13.34 -2.16
CA HIS A 6 -5.43 -13.84 -0.80
C HIS A 6 -4.77 -12.79 0.09
N GLU A 7 -5.27 -12.62 1.32
CA GLU A 7 -4.64 -11.71 2.28
C GLU A 7 -3.26 -12.20 2.71
N LEU A 8 -3.13 -13.51 2.96
CA LEU A 8 -1.86 -14.18 3.21
C LEU A 8 -1.52 -15.12 2.05
N VAL A 9 -0.25 -15.25 1.70
CA VAL A 9 0.18 -16.10 0.58
C VAL A 9 1.01 -17.27 1.11
N PRO A 10 0.54 -18.52 0.99
CA PRO A 10 1.32 -19.69 1.40
C PRO A 10 2.64 -19.81 0.64
N GLY A 11 3.69 -20.32 1.30
CA GLY A 11 5.01 -20.49 0.68
C GLY A 11 5.01 -21.40 -0.55
N SER A 12 4.15 -22.43 -0.55
CA SER A 12 3.94 -23.32 -1.71
C SER A 12 3.38 -22.56 -2.92
N LEU A 13 2.42 -21.67 -2.70
CA LEU A 13 1.85 -20.82 -3.74
C LEU A 13 2.89 -19.82 -4.27
N VAL A 14 3.78 -19.31 -3.42
CA VAL A 14 4.86 -18.46 -3.92
C VAL A 14 5.85 -19.26 -4.78
N ALA A 15 6.19 -20.49 -4.38
CA ALA A 15 7.07 -21.35 -5.17
C ALA A 15 6.50 -21.66 -6.55
N SER A 16 5.19 -21.93 -6.64
CA SER A 16 4.51 -22.19 -7.91
C SER A 16 4.45 -20.95 -8.80
N ILE A 17 4.08 -19.79 -8.24
CA ILE A 17 4.00 -18.52 -9.00
C ILE A 17 5.39 -18.10 -9.49
N ALA A 18 6.43 -18.24 -8.66
CA ALA A 18 7.79 -17.86 -9.03
C ALA A 18 8.48 -18.87 -9.96
N ASN A 19 7.86 -20.01 -10.22
CA ASN A 19 8.43 -21.14 -10.97
C ASN A 19 9.82 -21.55 -10.44
N LEU A 20 9.99 -21.54 -9.12
CA LEU A 20 11.24 -21.89 -8.43
C LEU A 20 11.16 -23.29 -7.83
N ARG A 21 12.30 -24.00 -7.77
CA ARG A 21 12.38 -25.29 -7.07
C ARG A 21 12.06 -25.09 -5.59
N HIS A 22 11.10 -25.87 -5.08
CA HIS A 22 10.51 -25.77 -3.73
C HIS A 22 11.54 -25.66 -2.58
N GLY A 23 12.73 -26.27 -2.72
CA GLY A 23 13.75 -26.26 -1.67
C GLY A 23 14.40 -24.91 -1.37
N GLY A 24 14.55 -24.02 -2.38
CA GLY A 24 15.26 -22.74 -2.23
C GLY A 24 14.40 -21.58 -1.75
N VAL A 25 13.08 -21.67 -1.97
CA VAL A 25 12.13 -20.56 -1.74
C VAL A 25 12.04 -20.21 -0.25
N HIS A 26 12.07 -21.19 0.64
CA HIS A 26 12.02 -20.93 2.09
C HIS A 26 13.22 -20.11 2.60
N LYS A 27 14.42 -20.33 2.03
CA LYS A 27 15.62 -19.57 2.40
C LYS A 27 15.48 -18.11 1.96
N LEU A 28 15.06 -17.88 0.71
CA LEU A 28 14.82 -16.54 0.16
C LEU A 28 13.72 -15.81 0.94
N MET A 29 12.63 -16.49 1.27
CA MET A 29 11.54 -15.91 2.06
C MET A 29 12.02 -15.49 3.45
N LYS A 30 12.82 -16.32 4.11
CA LYS A 30 13.41 -15.98 5.41
C LYS A 30 14.33 -14.76 5.33
N GLU A 31 15.08 -14.63 4.24
CA GLU A 31 15.93 -13.47 3.97
C GLU A 31 15.10 -12.20 3.72
N LEU A 32 14.06 -12.27 2.89
CA LEU A 32 13.13 -11.16 2.67
C LEU A 32 12.43 -10.72 3.97
N CYS A 33 12.10 -11.67 4.84
CA CYS A 33 11.58 -11.36 6.18
C CYS A 33 12.63 -10.69 7.07
N LYS A 34 13.90 -11.07 6.99
CA LYS A 34 15.00 -10.42 7.73
C LYS A 34 15.12 -8.94 7.35
N HIS A 35 14.93 -8.61 6.08
CA HIS A 35 14.92 -7.25 5.57
C HIS A 35 13.57 -6.52 5.74
N ARG A 36 12.59 -7.13 6.43
CA ARG A 36 11.25 -6.57 6.65
C ARG A 36 10.49 -6.25 5.35
N LEU A 37 10.83 -6.90 4.25
CA LEU A 37 10.11 -6.79 2.98
C LEU A 37 8.85 -7.66 2.98
N LEU A 38 8.89 -8.77 3.73
CA LEU A 38 7.78 -9.67 3.96
C LEU A 38 7.58 -9.90 5.46
N THR A 39 6.34 -10.10 5.87
CA THR A 39 5.98 -10.55 7.22
C THR A 39 5.39 -11.94 7.12
N TYR A 40 5.88 -12.87 7.95
CA TYR A 40 5.24 -14.17 8.10
C TYR A 40 4.15 -14.07 9.17
N GLU A 41 2.91 -14.42 8.81
CA GLU A 41 1.76 -14.42 9.72
C GLU A 41 1.14 -15.82 9.77
N ARG A 42 0.79 -16.23 10.99
CA ARG A 42 0.03 -17.46 11.21
C ARG A 42 -1.45 -17.11 11.23
N GLY A 43 -2.13 -17.33 10.12
CA GLY A 43 -3.55 -17.08 10.01
C GLY A 43 -4.37 -18.11 10.78
N LYS A 44 -5.68 -17.85 10.92
CA LYS A 44 -6.61 -18.77 11.57
C LYS A 44 -6.83 -20.06 10.76
N HIS A 45 -6.81 -19.93 9.44
CA HIS A 45 -7.08 -21.03 8.50
C HIS A 45 -5.86 -21.46 7.69
N TYR A 46 -4.92 -20.55 7.42
CA TYR A 46 -3.70 -20.86 6.68
C TYR A 46 -2.56 -19.92 7.09
N ASP A 47 -1.36 -20.47 7.15
CA ASP A 47 -0.12 -19.73 7.39
C ASP A 47 0.42 -19.18 6.06
N GLY A 48 1.00 -17.98 6.10
CA GLY A 48 1.53 -17.38 4.88
C GLY A 48 2.38 -16.14 5.10
N TYR A 49 2.81 -15.60 3.97
CA TYR A 49 3.57 -14.36 3.90
C TYR A 49 2.67 -13.22 3.43
N ARG A 50 2.87 -12.05 4.03
CA ARG A 50 2.26 -10.78 3.67
C ARG A 50 3.34 -9.80 3.21
N LEU A 51 3.06 -9.06 2.14
CA LEU A 51 3.93 -7.98 1.68
C LEU A 51 3.81 -6.80 2.62
N THR A 52 4.96 -6.25 3.03
CA THR A 52 5.00 -5.01 3.82
C THR A 52 4.99 -3.80 2.90
N ASN A 53 4.75 -2.62 3.48
CA ASN A 53 4.87 -1.35 2.77
C ASN A 53 6.27 -1.19 2.15
N ALA A 54 7.32 -1.53 2.91
CA ALA A 54 8.69 -1.51 2.41
C ALA A 54 8.92 -2.49 1.26
N GLY A 55 8.40 -3.72 1.37
CA GLY A 55 8.46 -4.69 0.27
C GLY A 55 7.79 -4.18 -1.00
N TYR A 56 6.66 -3.48 -0.86
CA TYR A 56 5.97 -2.89 -2.00
C TYR A 56 6.77 -1.76 -2.66
N ASP A 57 7.44 -0.91 -1.87
CA ASP A 57 8.33 0.13 -2.40
C ASP A 57 9.48 -0.45 -3.20
N TYR A 58 10.16 -1.46 -2.67
CA TYR A 58 11.31 -2.07 -3.32
C TYR A 58 10.91 -2.73 -4.64
N LEU A 59 9.71 -3.33 -4.73
CA LEU A 59 9.20 -3.84 -6.01
C LEU A 59 8.97 -2.72 -7.02
N ALA A 60 8.47 -1.58 -6.57
CA ALA A 60 8.23 -0.45 -7.45
C ALA A 60 9.54 0.18 -7.95
N LEU A 61 10.47 0.45 -7.03
CA LEU A 61 11.81 0.96 -7.32
C LEU A 61 12.59 0.02 -8.23
N LYS A 62 12.53 -1.30 -7.99
CA LYS A 62 13.22 -2.27 -8.83
C LYS A 62 12.75 -2.22 -10.27
N ALA A 63 11.46 -2.02 -10.54
CA ALA A 63 10.98 -1.89 -11.91
C ALA A 63 11.39 -0.55 -12.53
N LEU A 64 11.37 0.56 -11.78
CA LEU A 64 11.83 1.87 -12.27
C LEU A 64 13.33 1.86 -12.61
N THR A 65 14.16 1.21 -11.79
CA THR A 65 15.59 1.02 -12.09
C THR A 65 15.79 0.10 -13.29
N ASN A 66 15.01 -0.97 -13.43
CA ASN A 66 15.11 -1.85 -14.60
C ASN A 66 14.71 -1.14 -15.91
N ARG A 67 13.80 -0.15 -15.83
CA ARG A 67 13.43 0.73 -16.96
C ARG A 67 14.42 1.87 -17.20
N LYS A 68 15.48 1.97 -16.38
CA LYS A 68 16.50 3.04 -16.42
C LYS A 68 15.97 4.45 -16.14
N VAL A 69 14.82 4.56 -15.47
CA VAL A 69 14.24 5.85 -15.06
C VAL A 69 14.98 6.40 -13.83
N ILE A 70 15.37 5.51 -12.91
CA ILE A 70 16.05 5.87 -11.67
C ILE A 70 17.37 5.10 -11.56
N ALA A 71 18.48 5.83 -11.50
CA ALA A 71 19.81 5.28 -11.25
C ALA A 71 20.28 5.50 -9.81
N SER A 72 19.89 6.61 -9.17
CA SER A 72 20.28 6.90 -7.78
C SER A 72 19.10 7.39 -6.94
N PHE A 73 19.18 7.11 -5.64
CA PHE A 73 18.17 7.48 -4.65
C PHE A 73 18.76 8.54 -3.71
N GLY A 74 18.09 9.69 -3.61
CA GLY A 74 18.54 10.84 -2.84
C GLY A 74 17.79 11.01 -1.52
N ASN A 75 17.74 12.25 -1.05
CA ASN A 75 17.18 12.62 0.23
C ASN A 75 15.65 12.65 0.20
N GLN A 76 15.05 12.48 1.37
CA GLN A 76 13.64 12.74 1.56
C GLN A 76 13.41 14.25 1.69
N ILE A 77 12.60 14.81 0.79
CA ILE A 77 12.28 16.24 0.76
C ILE A 77 10.92 16.56 1.38
N GLY A 78 10.00 15.59 1.37
CA GLY A 78 8.65 15.77 1.89
C GLY A 78 8.12 14.53 2.60
N VAL A 79 7.45 14.74 3.73
CA VAL A 79 6.68 13.72 4.44
C VAL A 79 5.26 14.27 4.60
N GLY A 80 4.35 13.81 3.74
CA GLY A 80 2.93 14.11 3.82
C GLY A 80 2.16 13.10 4.67
N LYS A 81 0.88 13.39 4.90
CA LYS A 81 -0.08 12.44 5.49
C LYS A 81 -0.29 11.21 4.59
N GLU A 82 -0.27 11.44 3.29
CA GLU A 82 -0.70 10.49 2.26
C GLU A 82 0.39 10.16 1.26
N SER A 83 1.54 10.81 1.32
CA SER A 83 2.65 10.54 0.42
C SER A 83 4.01 10.84 1.07
N ASN A 84 5.06 10.20 0.57
CA ASN A 84 6.43 10.57 0.85
C ASN A 84 7.09 11.03 -0.45
N ILE A 85 7.87 12.10 -0.37
CA ILE A 85 8.53 12.70 -1.53
C ILE A 85 10.04 12.58 -1.36
N TYR A 86 10.70 12.03 -2.37
CA TYR A 86 12.15 11.81 -2.40
C TYR A 86 12.75 12.44 -3.66
N THR A 87 13.97 12.94 -3.55
CA THR A 87 14.78 13.27 -4.72
C THR A 87 15.41 11.98 -5.25
N VAL A 88 15.38 11.79 -6.56
CA VAL A 88 16.05 10.69 -7.26
C VAL A 88 16.81 11.26 -8.46
N ALA A 89 17.69 10.49 -9.08
CA ALA A 89 18.33 10.92 -10.33
C ALA A 89 18.39 9.80 -11.36
N ASP A 90 18.35 10.19 -12.63
CA ASP A 90 18.51 9.30 -13.78
C ASP A 90 19.99 8.90 -14.01
N GLU A 91 20.27 8.16 -15.09
CA GLU A 91 21.64 7.76 -15.46
C GLU A 91 22.55 8.96 -15.77
N ASP A 92 21.96 10.06 -16.27
CA ASP A 92 22.64 11.30 -16.63
C ASP A 92 22.84 12.26 -15.43
N ARG A 93 22.37 11.85 -14.24
CA ARG A 93 22.39 12.62 -12.98
C ARG A 93 21.49 13.86 -12.99
N ASN A 94 20.47 13.90 -13.84
CA ASN A 94 19.43 14.91 -13.75
C ASN A 94 18.56 14.65 -12.51
N PRO A 95 18.29 15.67 -11.68
CA PRO A 95 17.48 15.50 -10.49
C PRO A 95 15.99 15.40 -10.84
N LEU A 96 15.35 14.36 -10.31
CA LEU A 96 13.95 14.05 -10.48
C LEU A 96 13.26 13.93 -9.10
N CYS A 97 11.94 13.98 -9.11
CA CYS A 97 11.11 13.80 -7.93
C CYS A 97 10.40 12.44 -7.98
N LEU A 98 10.47 11.70 -6.87
CA LEU A 98 9.75 10.45 -6.65
C LEU A 98 8.72 10.63 -5.54
N LYS A 99 7.43 10.50 -5.89
CA LYS A 99 6.32 10.48 -4.95
C LYS A 99 5.88 9.03 -4.68
N LEU A 100 5.89 8.63 -3.41
CA LEU A 100 5.37 7.35 -2.94
C LEU A 100 4.02 7.56 -2.24
N HIS A 101 2.95 7.01 -2.77
CA HIS A 101 1.61 7.09 -2.17
C HIS A 101 1.49 6.16 -0.97
N ARG A 102 0.94 6.67 0.13
CA ARG A 102 0.86 6.06 1.45
C ARG A 102 -0.53 6.30 2.06
N LEU A 103 -1.55 5.68 1.47
CA LEU A 103 -2.87 5.70 2.08
C LEU A 103 -2.88 4.85 3.36
N GLY A 104 -3.62 5.32 4.37
CA GLY A 104 -3.80 4.60 5.64
C GLY A 104 -2.70 4.82 6.68
N ARG A 105 -1.82 5.82 6.52
CA ARG A 105 -0.75 6.16 7.48
C ARG A 105 -1.23 6.83 8.78
N THR A 106 -2.52 6.75 9.09
CA THR A 106 -3.20 7.35 10.25
C THR A 106 -3.42 8.87 10.19
N CYS A 107 -4.45 9.29 9.45
CA CYS A 107 -5.46 10.15 10.07
C CYS A 107 -6.33 9.25 10.98
N PHE A 108 -6.96 9.81 12.01
CA PHE A 108 -7.80 9.11 13.00
C PHE A 108 -7.08 8.40 14.17
N ARG A 109 -6.78 9.19 15.22
CA ARG A 109 -6.74 8.69 16.62
C ARG A 109 -8.09 8.09 17.09
N ASN A 110 -9.18 8.23 16.32
CA ASN A 110 -10.55 7.83 16.71
C ASN A 110 -11.15 6.65 15.92
N ILE A 111 -10.46 6.05 14.94
CA ILE A 111 -11.03 4.92 14.15
C ILE A 111 -11.10 3.60 14.95
N LYS A 112 -10.49 3.54 16.14
CA LYS A 112 -10.59 2.33 16.98
C LYS A 112 -12.01 2.04 17.46
N ASP A 113 -12.86 3.06 17.60
CA ASP A 113 -14.21 2.88 18.14
C ASP A 113 -15.26 2.54 17.06
N LYS A 114 -15.02 2.88 15.79
CA LYS A 114 -15.93 2.55 14.66
C LYS A 114 -15.52 1.30 13.87
N ARG A 115 -14.38 0.67 14.18
CA ARG A 115 -13.87 -0.48 13.42
C ARG A 115 -14.62 -1.78 13.68
N ASP A 116 -15.29 -1.91 14.83
CA ASP A 116 -15.97 -3.15 15.21
C ASP A 116 -17.30 -3.39 14.45
N TYR A 117 -17.84 -2.40 13.74
CA TYR A 117 -19.12 -2.54 13.02
C TYR A 117 -19.01 -2.91 11.53
N HIS A 118 -17.82 -2.84 10.92
CA HIS A 118 -17.65 -3.08 9.46
C HIS A 118 -16.84 -4.34 9.13
N ALA A 119 -17.00 -5.40 9.93
CA ALA A 119 -16.31 -6.68 9.77
C ALA A 119 -16.71 -7.50 8.51
N HIS A 120 -17.62 -7.02 7.66
CA HIS A 120 -18.24 -7.83 6.59
C HIS A 120 -18.05 -7.30 5.16
N ARG A 121 -17.25 -6.25 4.91
CA ARG A 121 -16.89 -5.84 3.54
C ARG A 121 -15.45 -6.23 3.24
N ASN A 122 -15.23 -6.97 2.15
CA ASN A 122 -13.92 -7.25 1.56
C ASN A 122 -13.29 -5.92 1.10
N ARG A 123 -12.73 -5.17 2.05
CA ARG A 123 -12.15 -3.85 1.79
C ARG A 123 -10.83 -4.01 1.05
N ALA A 124 -10.65 -3.17 0.03
CA ALA A 124 -9.41 -3.03 -0.71
C ALA A 124 -8.20 -2.86 0.24
N SER A 125 -7.11 -3.59 -0.02
CA SER A 125 -5.86 -3.42 0.72
C SER A 125 -5.35 -1.97 0.53
N TRP A 126 -4.80 -1.36 1.59
CA TRP A 126 -4.17 -0.03 1.51
C TRP A 126 -3.12 0.08 0.40
N LEU A 127 -2.44 -1.03 0.07
CA LEU A 127 -1.49 -1.10 -1.05
C LEU A 127 -2.18 -0.97 -2.43
N TYR A 128 -3.41 -1.48 -2.54
CA TYR A 128 -4.23 -1.37 -3.74
C TYR A 128 -4.77 0.05 -3.91
N LEU A 129 -5.30 0.65 -2.84
CA LEU A 129 -5.77 2.04 -2.88
C LEU A 129 -4.63 3.02 -3.17
N SER A 130 -3.45 2.79 -2.59
CA SER A 130 -2.25 3.59 -2.91
C SER A 130 -1.81 3.44 -4.38
N ARG A 131 -2.03 2.28 -4.99
CA ARG A 131 -1.79 2.07 -6.42
C ARG A 131 -2.79 2.86 -7.27
N ILE A 132 -4.08 2.79 -6.93
CA ILE A 132 -5.12 3.55 -7.65
C ILE A 132 -4.83 5.05 -7.60
N SER A 133 -4.50 5.57 -6.40
CA SER A 133 -4.14 6.97 -6.20
C SER A 133 -2.97 7.42 -7.09
N ALA A 134 -1.90 6.61 -7.19
CA ALA A 134 -0.75 6.91 -8.04
C ALA A 134 -1.08 6.84 -9.54
N THR A 135 -1.85 5.84 -9.97
CA THR A 135 -2.31 5.73 -11.37
C THR A 135 -3.14 6.95 -11.75
N LYS A 136 -4.07 7.35 -10.87
CA LYS A 136 -4.93 8.53 -11.07
C LYS A 136 -4.08 9.79 -11.19
N GLU A 137 -3.19 10.04 -10.24
CA GLU A 137 -2.32 11.22 -10.26
C GLU A 137 -1.47 11.30 -11.53
N PHE A 138 -0.85 10.20 -11.97
CA PHE A 138 -0.06 10.19 -13.20
C PHE A 138 -0.92 10.46 -14.45
N ALA A 139 -2.12 9.90 -14.51
CA ALA A 139 -3.04 10.11 -15.63
C ALA A 139 -3.45 11.59 -15.76
N TYR A 140 -3.85 12.23 -14.66
CA TYR A 140 -4.15 13.67 -14.63
C TYR A 140 -2.93 14.51 -14.97
N MET A 141 -1.78 14.24 -14.34
CA MET A 141 -0.54 14.99 -14.59
C MET A 141 -0.13 14.93 -16.06
N LYS A 142 -0.22 13.77 -16.69
CA LYS A 142 0.06 13.61 -18.12
C LYS A 142 -0.93 14.36 -18.99
N ALA A 143 -2.22 14.21 -18.73
CA ALA A 143 -3.25 14.84 -19.55
C ALA A 143 -3.25 16.38 -19.42
N LEU A 144 -2.89 16.92 -18.24
CA LEU A 144 -2.67 18.34 -18.00
C LEU A 144 -1.38 18.85 -18.64
N TYR A 145 -0.29 18.10 -18.54
CA TYR A 145 0.99 18.46 -19.18
C TYR A 145 0.85 18.53 -20.71
N ASP A 146 0.16 17.56 -21.31
CA ASP A 146 -0.11 17.51 -22.75
C ASP A 146 -0.97 18.71 -23.24
N ARG A 147 -1.62 19.44 -22.32
CA ARG A 147 -2.47 20.62 -22.56
C ARG A 147 -1.82 21.93 -22.13
N ASP A 148 -0.51 21.96 -21.91
CA ASP A 148 0.25 23.15 -21.52
C ASP A 148 -0.23 23.78 -20.20
N PHE A 149 -0.69 22.97 -19.24
CA PHE A 149 -0.86 23.45 -17.87
C PHE A 149 0.49 23.51 -17.14
N PRO A 150 0.68 24.44 -16.20
CA PRO A 150 1.90 24.52 -15.40
C PRO A 150 1.90 23.41 -14.34
N VAL A 151 2.31 22.21 -14.76
CA VAL A 151 2.41 21.03 -13.92
C VAL A 151 3.80 20.39 -14.09
N PRO A 152 4.31 19.65 -13.10
CA PRO A 152 5.58 18.93 -13.26
C PRO A 152 5.50 17.95 -14.43
N LYS A 153 6.55 17.89 -15.24
CA LYS A 153 6.61 16.92 -16.34
C LYS A 153 6.54 15.48 -15.80
N PRO A 154 5.54 14.68 -16.22
CA PRO A 154 5.46 13.28 -15.81
C PRO A 154 6.48 12.44 -16.58
N ILE A 155 7.15 11.51 -15.88
CA ILE A 155 8.23 10.70 -16.46
C ILE A 155 7.82 9.23 -16.54
N ASP A 156 7.51 8.62 -15.41
CA ASP A 156 7.04 7.23 -15.35
C ASP A 156 6.26 7.00 -14.05
N PHE A 157 5.48 5.93 -13.99
CA PHE A 157 4.83 5.48 -12.78
C PHE A 157 4.88 3.96 -12.68
N ASN A 158 4.83 3.46 -11.45
CA ASN A 158 4.77 2.03 -11.21
C ASN A 158 4.17 1.75 -9.83
N ARG A 159 3.11 0.93 -9.79
CA ARG A 159 2.37 0.63 -8.56
C ARG A 159 1.88 1.92 -7.89
N HIS A 160 2.37 2.23 -6.70
CA HIS A 160 2.06 3.41 -5.89
C HIS A 160 3.12 4.52 -6.00
N CYS A 161 4.00 4.44 -7.00
CA CYS A 161 5.11 5.36 -7.20
C CYS A 161 4.89 6.18 -8.46
N VAL A 162 5.09 7.49 -8.38
CA VAL A 162 5.06 8.42 -9.51
C VAL A 162 6.41 9.13 -9.57
N VAL A 163 7.04 9.14 -10.74
CA VAL A 163 8.28 9.87 -11.03
C VAL A 163 7.94 11.05 -11.93
N MET A 164 8.36 12.24 -11.51
CA MET A 164 8.08 13.50 -12.18
C MET A 164 9.30 14.42 -12.12
N GLN A 165 9.27 15.50 -12.90
CA GLN A 165 10.28 16.56 -12.83
C GLN A 165 10.38 17.13 -11.42
N LEU A 166 11.61 17.38 -10.96
CA LEU A 166 11.83 18.12 -9.73
C LEU A 166 11.58 19.61 -10.00
N VAL A 167 10.57 20.18 -9.34
CA VAL A 167 10.30 21.61 -9.40
C VAL A 167 11.31 22.35 -8.53
N THR A 168 12.05 23.28 -9.13
CA THR A 168 12.97 24.20 -8.45
C THR A 168 12.17 25.37 -7.92
N GLY A 169 11.81 25.32 -6.64
CA GLY A 169 10.92 26.29 -6.04
C GLY A 169 10.46 25.89 -4.64
N GLY A 170 9.53 26.68 -4.09
CA GLY A 170 8.94 26.45 -2.78
C GLY A 170 7.41 26.44 -2.83
N PRO A 171 6.73 25.80 -1.86
CA PRO A 171 5.28 25.95 -1.72
C PRO A 171 4.89 27.41 -1.50
N LEU A 172 3.73 27.82 -2.03
CA LEU A 172 3.21 29.19 -1.91
C LEU A 172 3.09 29.65 -0.44
N THR A 173 2.85 28.72 0.48
CA THR A 173 2.87 28.98 1.94
C THR A 173 4.13 29.65 2.46
N HIS A 174 5.29 29.34 1.88
CA HIS A 174 6.59 29.86 2.32
C HIS A 174 6.90 31.24 1.72
N VAL A 175 6.09 31.70 0.77
CA VAL A 175 6.26 33.01 0.13
C VAL A 175 5.81 34.09 1.10
N ALA A 176 6.72 35.01 1.43
CA ALA A 176 6.48 36.10 2.40
C ALA A 176 5.86 37.34 1.76
N SER A 177 6.28 37.66 0.56
CA SER A 177 5.83 38.80 -0.21
C SER A 177 5.96 38.46 -1.68
N VAL A 178 4.92 38.77 -2.44
CA VAL A 178 4.92 38.70 -3.91
C VAL A 178 4.99 40.13 -4.41
N ALA A 179 5.78 40.39 -5.45
CA ALA A 179 5.93 41.73 -6.03
C ALA A 179 4.61 42.23 -6.64
N ASP A 180 3.86 41.32 -7.28
CA ASP A 180 2.56 41.56 -7.87
C ASP A 180 1.53 40.50 -7.40
N PRO A 181 0.85 40.74 -6.26
CA PRO A 181 -0.19 39.83 -5.76
C PRO A 181 -1.43 39.76 -6.65
N GLU A 182 -1.74 40.82 -7.40
CA GLU A 182 -2.91 40.89 -8.28
C GLU A 182 -2.70 39.98 -9.50
N GLY A 183 -1.55 40.11 -10.17
CA GLY A 183 -1.20 39.25 -11.30
C GLY A 183 -1.18 37.77 -10.95
N LEU A 184 -0.61 37.41 -9.78
CA LEU A 184 -0.59 36.01 -9.33
C LEU A 184 -1.99 35.50 -8.96
N TYR A 185 -2.83 36.34 -8.34
CA TYR A 185 -4.21 35.96 -8.04
C TYR A 185 -5.00 35.68 -9.32
N ASP A 186 -4.91 36.57 -10.31
CA ASP A 186 -5.58 36.41 -11.60
C ASP A 186 -5.08 35.18 -12.34
N GLU A 187 -3.78 34.89 -12.32
CA GLU A 187 -3.21 33.68 -12.90
C GLU A 187 -3.78 32.41 -12.24
N LEU A 188 -3.85 32.36 -10.91
CA LEU A 188 -4.42 31.22 -10.18
C LEU A 188 -5.92 31.05 -10.45
N MET A 189 -6.69 32.14 -10.51
CA MET A 189 -8.12 32.09 -10.84
C MET A 189 -8.34 31.62 -12.27
N ASN A 190 -7.53 32.11 -13.21
CA ASN A 190 -7.56 31.65 -14.60
C ASN A 190 -7.21 30.16 -14.71
N LEU A 191 -6.29 29.64 -13.90
CA LEU A 191 -5.97 28.22 -13.86
C LEU A 191 -7.16 27.37 -13.36
N ILE A 192 -7.88 27.82 -12.33
CA ILE A 192 -9.09 27.15 -11.84
C ILE A 192 -10.16 27.11 -12.93
N VAL A 193 -10.41 28.23 -13.62
CA VAL A 193 -11.36 28.29 -14.74
C VAL A 193 -10.92 27.36 -15.87
N ARG A 194 -9.64 27.40 -16.26
CA ARG A 194 -9.09 26.57 -17.32
C ARG A 194 -9.22 25.07 -17.00
N LEU A 195 -9.01 24.67 -15.75
CA LEU A 195 -9.28 23.29 -15.30
C LEU A 195 -10.77 22.94 -15.48
N GLY A 196 -11.66 23.82 -15.02
CA GLY A 196 -13.11 23.67 -15.15
C GLY A 196 -13.57 23.53 -16.61
N ASN A 197 -13.03 24.37 -17.50
CA ASN A 197 -13.30 24.30 -18.94
C ASN A 197 -12.79 23.00 -19.57
N CYS A 198 -11.72 22.42 -19.04
CA CYS A 198 -11.25 21.09 -19.44
C CYS A 198 -12.09 19.93 -18.87
N GLY A 199 -13.14 20.22 -18.09
CA GLY A 199 -14.05 19.21 -17.54
C GLY A 199 -13.62 18.64 -16.18
N VAL A 200 -12.64 19.27 -15.51
CA VAL A 200 -12.10 18.76 -14.24
C VAL A 200 -11.96 19.86 -13.19
N ILE A 201 -12.09 19.46 -11.93
CA ILE A 201 -11.90 20.35 -10.77
C ILE A 201 -10.81 19.75 -9.92
N HIS A 202 -9.92 20.59 -9.39
CA HIS A 202 -8.79 20.11 -8.60
C HIS A 202 -9.26 19.38 -7.34
N GLY A 203 -10.22 19.96 -6.63
CA GLY A 203 -10.80 19.36 -5.43
C GLY A 203 -9.86 19.40 -4.22
N ASP A 204 -8.76 20.14 -4.27
CA ASP A 204 -7.93 20.50 -3.10
C ASP A 204 -6.99 21.65 -3.48
N PHE A 205 -7.52 22.70 -4.10
CA PHE A 205 -6.70 23.81 -4.60
C PHE A 205 -6.37 24.77 -3.46
N ASN A 206 -5.21 24.58 -2.84
CA ASN A 206 -4.77 25.33 -1.65
C ASN A 206 -3.30 25.76 -1.77
N GLU A 207 -2.84 26.58 -0.81
CA GLU A 207 -1.49 27.14 -0.78
C GLU A 207 -0.35 26.11 -0.60
N PHE A 208 -0.67 24.87 -0.24
CA PHE A 208 0.29 23.77 -0.11
C PHE A 208 0.47 23.00 -1.42
N ASN A 209 -0.56 23.01 -2.28
CA ASN A 209 -0.60 22.32 -3.58
C ASN A 209 -0.22 23.23 -4.76
N ILE A 210 0.21 24.47 -4.46
CA ILE A 210 0.76 25.42 -5.42
C ILE A 210 2.22 25.65 -5.07
N MET A 211 3.12 25.35 -6.00
CA MET A 211 4.54 25.68 -5.93
C MET A 211 4.83 26.94 -6.74
N ILE A 212 5.72 27.79 -6.24
CA ILE A 212 6.22 28.96 -6.97
C ILE A 212 7.65 28.65 -7.40
N ASP A 213 7.93 28.77 -8.70
CA ASP A 213 9.27 28.61 -9.26
C ASP A 213 10.16 29.86 -9.02
N GLU A 214 11.40 29.81 -9.49
CA GLU A 214 12.35 30.92 -9.34
C GLU A 214 11.93 32.19 -10.09
N ASP A 215 11.10 32.05 -11.12
CA ASP A 215 10.57 33.13 -11.97
C ASP A 215 9.21 33.66 -11.47
N ASN A 216 8.74 33.19 -10.31
CA ASN A 216 7.43 33.47 -9.70
C ASN A 216 6.20 32.88 -10.44
N HIS A 217 6.37 31.88 -11.30
CA HIS A 217 5.24 31.20 -11.92
C HIS A 217 4.66 30.09 -11.02
N PRO A 218 3.32 29.98 -10.94
CA PRO A 218 2.64 28.95 -10.18
C PRO A 218 2.63 27.61 -10.91
N ILE A 219 3.07 26.56 -10.22
CA ILE A 219 3.04 25.17 -10.66
C ILE A 219 2.10 24.38 -9.74
N ILE A 220 1.10 23.74 -10.32
CA ILE A 220 0.10 22.98 -9.58
C ILE A 220 0.60 21.55 -9.36
N ILE A 221 0.39 21.01 -8.17
CA ILE A 221 0.74 19.64 -7.79
C ILE A 221 -0.42 18.95 -7.07
N ASP A 222 -0.33 17.63 -6.95
CA ASP A 222 -1.26 16.77 -6.19
C ASP A 222 -2.66 16.59 -6.81
N PHE A 223 -2.73 15.78 -7.87
CA PHE A 223 -3.95 15.48 -8.63
C PHE A 223 -4.82 14.26 -8.23
N PRO A 224 -4.55 13.45 -7.19
CA PRO A 224 -5.37 12.27 -6.90
C PRO A 224 -6.82 12.64 -6.50
N GLN A 225 -7.06 13.88 -6.08
CA GLN A 225 -8.36 14.38 -5.62
C GLN A 225 -9.23 14.99 -6.71
N MET A 226 -8.73 15.03 -7.94
CA MET A 226 -9.46 15.67 -9.01
C MET A 226 -10.79 14.96 -9.28
N VAL A 227 -11.81 15.76 -9.54
CA VAL A 227 -13.18 15.32 -9.81
C VAL A 227 -13.65 15.87 -11.15
N SER A 228 -14.58 15.16 -11.80
CA SER A 228 -15.22 15.64 -13.02
C SER A 228 -16.18 16.78 -12.72
N THR A 229 -16.32 17.74 -13.64
CA THR A 229 -17.36 18.78 -13.58
C THR A 229 -18.78 18.21 -13.68
N SER A 230 -18.93 16.95 -14.14
CA SER A 230 -20.22 16.25 -14.18
C SER A 230 -20.58 15.57 -12.84
N HIS A 231 -19.75 15.73 -11.80
CA HIS A 231 -20.02 15.17 -10.47
C HIS A 231 -21.18 15.92 -9.78
N PRO A 232 -22.08 15.25 -9.01
CA PRO A 232 -23.21 15.92 -8.34
C PRO A 232 -22.79 17.10 -7.45
N ASN A 233 -21.63 16.98 -6.80
CA ASN A 233 -21.07 18.01 -5.92
C ASN A 233 -19.97 18.86 -6.59
N ALA A 234 -19.91 18.90 -7.93
CA ALA A 234 -18.88 19.64 -8.66
C ALA A 234 -18.84 21.12 -8.28
N GLU A 235 -19.99 21.78 -8.26
CA GLU A 235 -20.13 23.20 -7.88
C GLU A 235 -19.53 23.48 -6.49
N LEU A 236 -19.83 22.63 -5.50
CA LEU A 236 -19.28 22.75 -4.15
C LEU A 236 -17.74 22.66 -4.12
N TYR A 237 -17.16 21.73 -4.90
CA TYR A 237 -15.71 21.58 -4.96
C TYR A 237 -15.04 22.77 -5.65
N PHE A 238 -15.65 23.28 -6.72
CA PHE A 238 -15.17 24.47 -7.43
C PHE A 238 -15.19 25.71 -6.53
N ASP A 239 -16.32 25.98 -5.88
CA ASP A 239 -16.48 27.13 -4.99
C ASP A 239 -15.53 27.05 -3.78
N ARG A 240 -15.26 25.84 -3.29
CA ARG A 240 -14.28 25.64 -2.22
C ARG A 240 -12.87 25.98 -2.70
N ASP A 241 -12.46 25.51 -3.87
CA ASP A 241 -11.14 25.80 -4.44
C ASP A 241 -10.95 27.32 -4.64
N VAL A 242 -11.94 28.01 -5.22
CA VAL A 242 -11.95 29.49 -5.37
C VAL A 242 -11.85 30.19 -4.01
N ARG A 243 -12.64 29.78 -3.03
CA ARG A 243 -12.63 30.37 -1.68
C ARG A 243 -11.28 30.18 -0.99
N CYS A 244 -10.64 29.01 -1.12
CA CYS A 244 -9.34 28.73 -0.52
C CYS A 244 -8.29 29.75 -0.99
N VAL A 245 -8.22 30.01 -2.30
CA VAL A 245 -7.31 31.03 -2.86
C VAL A 245 -7.66 32.42 -2.34
N ARG A 246 -8.94 32.82 -2.37
CA ARG A 246 -9.37 34.15 -1.90
C ARG A 246 -9.01 34.38 -0.43
N GLU A 247 -9.29 33.41 0.43
CA GLU A 247 -8.95 33.51 1.85
C GLU A 247 -7.44 33.59 2.08
N PHE A 248 -6.65 32.83 1.31
CA PHE A 248 -5.21 32.86 1.40
C PHE A 248 -4.66 34.24 1.03
N PHE A 249 -5.07 34.83 -0.10
CA PHE A 249 -4.60 36.14 -0.53
C PHE A 249 -5.03 37.26 0.43
N LYS A 250 -6.25 37.18 0.96
CA LYS A 250 -6.76 38.12 1.97
C LYS A 250 -5.94 38.06 3.27
N LYS A 251 -5.64 36.86 3.76
CA LYS A 251 -4.89 36.67 5.02
C LYS A 251 -3.40 36.96 4.88
N ARG A 252 -2.80 36.57 3.75
CA ARG A 252 -1.34 36.59 3.55
C ARG A 252 -0.83 37.91 2.98
N PHE A 253 -1.54 38.46 1.99
CA PHE A 253 -1.12 39.63 1.23
C PHE A 253 -2.02 40.84 1.44
N GLY A 254 -3.14 40.69 2.17
CA GLY A 254 -4.11 41.78 2.36
C GLY A 254 -4.83 42.16 1.06
N TYR A 255 -4.81 41.28 0.05
CA TYR A 255 -5.43 41.48 -1.25
C TYR A 255 -6.82 40.83 -1.26
N GLU A 256 -7.83 41.59 -1.65
CA GLU A 256 -9.21 41.14 -1.80
C GLU A 256 -9.72 41.59 -3.16
N SER A 257 -10.15 40.62 -3.98
CA SER A 257 -10.76 40.88 -5.29
C SER A 257 -12.27 40.68 -5.22
N ASP A 258 -12.99 41.61 -5.86
CA ASP A 258 -14.43 41.53 -6.08
C ASP A 258 -14.77 40.59 -7.24
N LEU A 259 -13.82 40.34 -8.14
CA LEU A 259 -13.96 39.46 -9.28
C LEU A 259 -13.48 38.05 -8.91
N TYR A 260 -14.39 37.08 -9.00
CA TYR A 260 -14.08 35.68 -8.83
C TYR A 260 -14.99 34.85 -9.74
N PRO A 261 -14.46 33.77 -10.34
CA PRO A 261 -15.24 32.92 -11.23
C PRO A 261 -16.28 32.13 -10.44
N LYS A 262 -17.44 31.89 -11.06
CA LYS A 262 -18.45 30.96 -10.55
C LYS A 262 -18.51 29.72 -11.42
N PHE A 263 -19.04 28.63 -10.85
CA PHE A 263 -19.20 27.39 -11.59
C PHE A 263 -20.07 27.55 -12.85
N SER A 264 -21.09 28.42 -12.80
CA SER A 264 -21.96 28.74 -13.94
C SER A 264 -21.28 29.47 -15.08
N ASP A 265 -20.09 30.05 -14.85
CA ASP A 265 -19.33 30.80 -15.85
C ASP A 265 -18.40 29.88 -16.66
N LEU A 266 -18.34 28.59 -16.33
CA LEU A 266 -17.49 27.62 -17.01
C LEU A 266 -18.07 27.21 -18.36
N GLU A 267 -17.23 27.30 -19.40
CA GLU A 267 -17.55 26.82 -20.74
C GLU A 267 -16.74 25.55 -20.98
N ARG A 268 -17.44 24.41 -21.15
CA ARG A 268 -16.76 23.14 -21.32
C ARG A 268 -16.21 23.03 -22.74
N ASP A 269 -14.91 23.24 -22.85
CA ASP A 269 -14.15 23.20 -24.11
C ASP A 269 -13.54 21.82 -24.37
N ASP A 270 -13.27 21.05 -23.31
CA ASP A 270 -12.61 19.74 -23.40
C ASP A 270 -13.25 18.72 -22.43
N GLU A 271 -13.01 17.44 -22.70
CA GLU A 271 -13.51 16.29 -21.95
C GLU A 271 -12.35 15.47 -21.37
N LEU A 272 -11.43 16.14 -20.67
CA LEU A 272 -10.28 15.51 -19.99
C LEU A 272 -10.73 14.38 -19.06
N ASP A 273 -11.86 14.58 -18.40
CA ASP A 273 -12.43 13.65 -17.44
C ASP A 273 -12.93 12.35 -18.08
N THR A 274 -13.35 12.41 -19.35
CA THR A 274 -13.69 11.24 -20.19
C THR A 274 -12.42 10.53 -20.64
N GLU A 275 -11.40 11.27 -21.09
CA GLU A 275 -10.10 10.70 -21.51
C GLU A 275 -9.45 9.87 -20.38
N ILE A 276 -9.46 10.42 -19.17
CA ILE A 276 -8.87 9.75 -18.00
C ILE A 276 -9.67 8.49 -17.64
N ALA A 277 -11.01 8.53 -17.73
CA ALA A 277 -11.83 7.34 -17.55
C ALA A 277 -11.54 6.25 -18.61
N CYS A 278 -11.22 6.65 -19.85
CA CYS A 278 -10.88 5.74 -20.93
C CYS A 278 -9.46 5.15 -20.83
N SER A 279 -8.53 5.79 -20.10
CA SER A 279 -7.11 5.39 -20.00
C SER A 279 -6.84 4.08 -19.22
N GLY A 280 -7.89 3.32 -18.90
CA GLY A 280 -7.84 2.10 -18.07
C GLY A 280 -8.29 2.31 -16.62
N TYR A 281 -8.91 3.46 -16.33
CA TYR A 281 -9.56 3.77 -15.07
C TYR A 281 -11.08 3.61 -15.22
N LYS A 282 -11.60 2.38 -15.11
CA LYS A 282 -13.05 2.21 -14.99
C LYS A 282 -13.52 2.86 -13.67
N ARG A 283 -14.25 3.97 -13.79
CA ARG A 283 -14.95 4.68 -12.70
C ARG A 283 -15.98 3.74 -12.04
N THR A 284 -15.56 2.85 -11.14
CA THR A 284 -16.50 2.39 -10.12
C THR A 284 -16.63 3.54 -9.13
N LYS A 285 -17.74 4.28 -9.21
CA LYS A 285 -18.04 5.43 -8.33
C LYS A 285 -17.77 5.12 -6.85
N ASP A 286 -17.97 3.88 -6.43
CA ASP A 286 -17.71 3.40 -5.07
C ASP A 286 -16.22 3.49 -4.67
N VAL A 287 -15.30 3.19 -5.60
CA VAL A 287 -13.85 3.25 -5.36
C VAL A 287 -13.37 4.69 -5.31
N ASP A 288 -13.91 5.55 -6.19
CA ASP A 288 -13.59 6.99 -6.20
C ASP A 288 -14.07 7.65 -4.91
N ASN A 289 -15.29 7.34 -4.49
CA ASN A 289 -15.86 7.84 -3.25
C ASN A 289 -15.10 7.32 -2.02
N GLU A 290 -14.73 6.03 -1.99
CA GLU A 290 -13.91 5.48 -0.91
C GLU A 290 -12.53 6.14 -0.85
N LEU A 291 -11.92 6.42 -2.00
CA LEU A 291 -10.63 7.13 -2.08
C LEU A 291 -10.76 8.56 -1.56
N LEU A 292 -11.78 9.31 -2.01
CA LEU A 292 -12.07 10.67 -1.57
C LEU A 292 -12.38 10.75 -0.06
N GLU A 293 -13.17 9.80 0.47
CA GLU A 293 -13.48 9.70 1.90
C GLU A 293 -12.20 9.46 2.72
N GLN A 294 -11.36 8.53 2.28
CA GLN A 294 -10.13 8.19 2.98
C GLN A 294 -9.11 9.31 2.97
N MET A 295 -9.08 10.08 1.90
CA MET A 295 -8.21 11.26 1.80
C MET A 295 -8.85 12.51 2.43
N GLY A 296 -9.97 12.35 3.17
CA GLY A 296 -10.54 13.38 4.04
C GLY A 296 -11.42 14.42 3.34
N ILE A 297 -11.84 14.16 2.11
CA ILE A 297 -12.71 15.05 1.30
C ILE A 297 -14.18 14.60 1.36
N GLY A 298 -14.45 13.35 1.76
CA GLY A 298 -15.82 12.88 1.98
C GLY A 298 -16.54 13.77 2.98
N LEU A 299 -17.72 14.29 2.59
CA LEU A 299 -18.58 15.06 3.50
C LEU A 299 -18.72 14.29 4.82
N GLN A 300 -18.27 14.90 5.93
CA GLN A 300 -19.04 14.77 7.15
C GLN A 300 -20.36 15.48 6.85
N VAL A 301 -21.35 14.72 6.38
CA VAL A 301 -22.72 15.12 6.62
C VAL A 301 -22.83 15.13 8.13
N SER A 302 -22.74 16.32 8.72
CA SER A 302 -23.23 16.54 10.06
C SER A 302 -24.69 16.13 10.02
N ASP A 303 -25.01 15.07 10.74
CA ASP A 303 -26.34 14.50 10.94
C ASP A 303 -27.18 15.42 11.86
N ASP A 304 -27.12 16.73 11.60
CA ASP A 304 -27.82 17.78 12.31
C ASP A 304 -28.60 18.57 11.26
N GLU A 305 -29.74 18.02 10.82
CA GLU A 305 -30.98 18.75 10.51
C GLU A 305 -32.08 17.76 10.06
N GLU A 306 -32.99 17.51 11.01
CA GLU A 306 -34.41 17.13 10.91
C GLU A 306 -34.84 15.98 9.98
N GLU A 307 -35.16 14.84 10.62
CA GLU A 307 -36.08 13.82 10.12
C GLU A 307 -37.40 14.49 9.66
N SER A 308 -37.68 14.41 8.36
CA SER A 308 -39.06 14.34 7.89
C SER A 308 -39.29 12.97 7.26
N ASP A 309 -40.10 12.20 8.00
CA ASP A 309 -40.55 10.85 7.75
C ASP A 309 -41.34 10.77 6.43
N TYR A 310 -40.69 10.29 5.37
CA TYR A 310 -41.35 9.75 4.20
C TYR A 310 -40.60 8.49 3.74
N ASP A 311 -40.98 7.37 4.36
CA ASP A 311 -40.80 6.03 3.80
C ASP A 311 -41.35 5.96 2.37
N GLN A 312 -40.46 5.90 1.38
CA GLN A 312 -40.77 5.31 0.09
C GLN A 312 -39.63 4.42 -0.37
N GLU A 313 -39.92 3.12 -0.30
CA GLU A 313 -39.15 2.00 -0.81
C GLU A 313 -38.53 2.30 -2.19
N THR A 314 -37.20 2.33 -2.26
CA THR A 314 -36.47 1.98 -3.48
C THR A 314 -35.30 1.07 -3.12
N GLU A 315 -35.54 -0.23 -3.18
CA GLU A 315 -34.50 -1.26 -3.21
C GLU A 315 -33.59 -1.05 -4.43
N GLY A 316 -32.47 -0.35 -4.21
CA GLY A 316 -31.38 -0.18 -5.18
C GLY A 316 -30.13 -0.91 -4.73
N ASN A 317 -30.21 -2.21 -4.50
CA ASN A 317 -29.09 -3.06 -4.11
C ASN A 317 -28.12 -3.25 -5.29
N THR A 318 -27.29 -2.26 -5.63
CA THR A 318 -26.20 -2.44 -6.59
C THR A 318 -24.96 -2.95 -5.87
N LYS A 319 -25.00 -4.24 -5.54
CA LYS A 319 -23.76 -5.01 -5.32
C LYS A 319 -23.00 -5.00 -6.65
N MET A 320 -21.75 -4.53 -6.65
CA MET A 320 -20.81 -4.82 -7.74
C MET A 320 -20.89 -6.32 -8.04
N THR A 321 -21.17 -6.66 -9.29
CA THR A 321 -21.31 -8.05 -9.67
C THR A 321 -19.93 -8.71 -9.71
N GLU A 322 -19.88 -10.03 -9.53
CA GLU A 322 -18.62 -10.79 -9.64
C GLU A 322 -17.97 -10.60 -11.03
N GLN A 323 -18.77 -10.24 -12.03
CA GLN A 323 -18.33 -9.88 -13.37
C GLN A 323 -17.58 -8.54 -13.41
N ASP A 324 -18.06 -7.50 -12.70
CA ASP A 324 -17.38 -6.20 -12.60
C ASP A 324 -16.01 -6.34 -11.92
N LEU A 325 -15.92 -7.20 -10.90
CA LEU A 325 -14.66 -7.53 -10.23
C LEU A 325 -13.70 -8.31 -11.13
N ASP A 326 -14.20 -9.22 -11.95
CA ASP A 326 -13.39 -9.98 -12.89
C ASP A 326 -12.90 -9.14 -14.08
N GLU A 327 -13.66 -8.12 -14.50
CA GLU A 327 -13.19 -7.14 -15.48
C GLU A 327 -12.07 -6.26 -14.93
N LEU A 328 -12.22 -5.74 -13.71
CA LEU A 328 -11.17 -5.00 -13.01
C LEU A 328 -9.91 -5.86 -12.81
N ARG A 329 -10.08 -7.16 -12.52
CA ARG A 329 -8.95 -8.12 -12.45
C ARG A 329 -8.24 -8.29 -13.79
N LYS A 330 -8.98 -8.45 -14.89
CA LYS A 330 -8.41 -8.57 -16.24
C LYS A 330 -7.66 -7.31 -16.67
N GLU A 331 -8.15 -6.14 -16.31
CA GLU A 331 -7.53 -4.84 -16.64
C GLU A 331 -6.25 -4.59 -15.85
N VAL A 332 -6.24 -4.95 -14.56
CA VAL A 332 -5.04 -4.99 -13.72
C VAL A 332 -4.04 -6.03 -14.24
N ASP A 333 -4.51 -7.17 -14.74
CA ASP A 333 -3.65 -8.19 -15.36
C ASP A 333 -3.02 -7.70 -16.67
N ALA A 334 -3.74 -6.93 -17.49
CA ALA A 334 -3.21 -6.32 -18.71
C ALA A 334 -2.14 -5.25 -18.40
N SER A 335 -2.39 -4.39 -17.41
CA SER A 335 -1.41 -3.41 -16.91
C SER A 335 -0.13 -4.09 -16.39
N ILE A 336 -0.28 -5.19 -15.65
CA ILE A 336 0.86 -5.94 -15.10
C ILE A 336 1.62 -6.70 -16.19
N GLN A 337 0.95 -7.27 -17.19
CA GLN A 337 1.64 -7.90 -18.32
C GLN A 337 2.51 -6.89 -19.08
N ASN A 338 2.05 -5.65 -19.24
CA ASN A 338 2.86 -4.59 -19.85
C ASN A 338 4.08 -4.22 -18.97
N ASP A 339 3.92 -4.23 -17.64
CA ASP A 339 5.03 -4.01 -16.70
C ASP A 339 6.04 -5.20 -16.66
N GLU A 340 5.58 -6.42 -16.93
CA GLU A 340 6.36 -7.66 -16.84
C GLU A 340 7.08 -8.07 -18.14
N ARG A 341 6.58 -7.66 -19.31
CA ARG A 341 7.24 -7.89 -20.62
C ARG A 341 8.74 -7.52 -20.61
N PRO A 342 9.18 -6.36 -20.10
CA PRO A 342 10.61 -6.03 -20.06
C PRO A 342 11.37 -6.89 -19.03
N ILE A 343 10.74 -7.26 -17.91
CA ILE A 343 11.38 -8.08 -16.87
C ILE A 343 11.64 -9.50 -17.39
N HIS A 344 10.66 -10.11 -18.07
CA HIS A 344 10.76 -11.49 -18.58
C HIS A 344 11.80 -11.64 -19.70
N GLN A 345 11.94 -10.61 -20.55
CA GLN A 345 13.00 -10.56 -21.57
C GLN A 345 14.40 -10.43 -20.96
N ILE A 346 14.54 -9.76 -19.81
CA ILE A 346 15.82 -9.64 -19.10
C ILE A 346 16.16 -10.94 -18.38
N THR A 347 15.21 -11.60 -17.69
CA THR A 347 15.47 -12.90 -17.04
C THR A 347 15.82 -13.99 -18.05
N THR A 348 15.21 -13.99 -19.23
CA THR A 348 15.58 -14.93 -20.31
C THR A 348 16.94 -14.60 -20.93
N LYS A 349 17.33 -13.33 -21.03
CA LYS A 349 18.69 -12.93 -21.47
C LYS A 349 19.76 -13.26 -20.43
N THR A 350 19.50 -13.08 -19.13
CA THR A 350 20.49 -13.42 -18.08
C THR A 350 20.68 -14.92 -17.91
N VAL A 351 19.63 -15.74 -18.13
CA VAL A 351 19.75 -17.21 -18.16
C VAL A 351 20.56 -17.69 -19.37
N LYS A 352 20.47 -17.00 -20.52
CA LYS A 352 21.26 -17.31 -21.72
C LYS A 352 22.73 -16.88 -21.64
N LEU A 353 23.10 -15.98 -20.72
CA LEU A 353 24.47 -15.48 -20.54
C LEU A 353 25.33 -16.32 -19.57
N THR A 354 24.78 -17.41 -19.03
CA THR A 354 25.54 -18.38 -18.25
C THR A 354 25.61 -19.70 -19.01
N ILE A 355 26.84 -20.11 -19.33
CA ILE A 355 27.29 -21.26 -20.14
C ILE A 355 27.52 -20.92 -21.62
N GLU A 356 28.58 -20.15 -21.87
CA GLU A 356 29.45 -20.35 -23.03
C GLU A 356 30.86 -20.55 -22.48
N ASP A 357 31.19 -21.79 -22.12
CA ASP A 357 32.57 -22.17 -21.78
C ASP A 357 33.40 -22.11 -23.07
N LYS A 358 34.27 -21.10 -23.15
CA LYS A 358 35.29 -21.00 -24.19
C LYS A 358 36.39 -22.03 -23.93
N ASP A 359 36.62 -22.87 -24.94
CA ASP A 359 37.74 -23.79 -25.08
C ASP A 359 39.11 -23.15 -24.77
N THR A 360 39.99 -23.91 -24.09
CA THR A 360 41.45 -24.11 -24.35
C THR A 360 42.09 -24.94 -23.20
N PRO A 361 43.26 -25.58 -23.39
CA PRO A 361 43.45 -26.88 -24.03
C PRO A 361 43.95 -27.98 -23.05
N LYS A 362 43.92 -29.21 -23.55
CA LYS A 362 44.27 -30.48 -22.90
C LYS A 362 45.68 -30.52 -22.29
N GLU A 363 45.79 -31.03 -21.06
CA GLU A 363 46.94 -31.85 -20.63
C GLU A 363 46.45 -33.11 -19.91
N ASN A 364 46.96 -34.24 -20.39
CA ASN A 364 46.65 -35.62 -19.99
C ASN A 364 47.06 -35.93 -18.56
N LYS A 365 46.19 -36.59 -17.77
CA LYS A 365 46.58 -37.70 -16.89
C LYS A 365 45.46 -38.75 -16.80
N ASN A 366 45.85 -39.99 -17.08
CA ASN A 366 45.07 -41.22 -17.15
C ASN A 366 44.33 -41.53 -15.83
N VAL A 367 43.11 -42.06 -15.95
CA VAL A 367 42.48 -42.89 -14.92
C VAL A 367 41.87 -44.09 -15.62
N ASP A 368 42.40 -45.27 -15.28
CA ASP A 368 41.94 -46.58 -15.75
C ASP A 368 40.57 -46.94 -15.16
N GLU A 369 39.82 -47.67 -15.97
CA GLU A 369 38.52 -48.26 -15.73
C GLU A 369 38.57 -49.33 -14.62
N GLU A 370 37.63 -49.32 -13.67
CA GLU A 370 37.23 -50.56 -12.97
C GLU A 370 35.71 -50.64 -12.79
N GLU A 371 35.22 -51.83 -13.11
CA GLU A 371 33.84 -52.26 -13.29
C GLU A 371 33.04 -52.33 -11.98
N ILE A 372 31.72 -52.25 -12.12
CA ILE A 372 30.71 -52.32 -11.07
C ILE A 372 30.43 -53.79 -10.70
N PRO A 373 30.52 -54.22 -9.42
CA PRO A 373 30.02 -55.53 -9.02
C PRO A 373 28.61 -55.48 -8.41
N THR A 374 27.80 -56.39 -8.94
CA THR A 374 26.38 -56.69 -8.72
C THR A 374 26.07 -57.28 -7.33
N LEU A 375 24.82 -57.07 -6.89
CA LEU A 375 24.19 -57.58 -5.66
C LEU A 375 24.24 -59.11 -5.51
N VAL A 376 24.50 -59.58 -4.28
CA VAL A 376 24.24 -60.95 -3.83
C VAL A 376 23.31 -60.91 -2.62
N ASP A 377 22.32 -61.80 -2.62
CA ASP A 377 21.23 -61.88 -1.65
C ASP A 377 21.47 -63.02 -0.64
N ALA A 378 20.78 -62.91 0.50
CA ALA A 378 20.39 -63.96 1.46
C ALA A 378 21.35 -64.43 2.59
N THR A 379 20.82 -64.26 3.81
CA THR A 379 20.74 -65.25 4.92
C THR A 379 22.02 -65.87 5.47
N GLU A 380 22.44 -65.44 6.66
CA GLU A 380 22.88 -66.36 7.74
C GLU A 380 22.96 -65.64 9.09
N SER A 381 22.19 -66.16 10.05
CA SER A 381 22.25 -65.80 11.46
C SER A 381 23.51 -66.39 12.09
N GLY A 382 24.25 -65.57 12.85
CA GLY A 382 25.37 -66.04 13.67
C GLY A 382 25.66 -65.06 14.80
N ASP A 383 25.27 -65.44 16.01
CA ASP A 383 25.64 -64.76 17.25
C ASP A 383 27.16 -64.81 17.44
N GLY A 384 27.82 -63.67 17.28
CA GLY A 384 29.25 -63.52 17.48
C GLY A 384 29.59 -62.06 17.76
N GLU A 385 30.28 -61.82 18.87
CA GLU A 385 30.72 -60.50 19.32
C GLU A 385 31.66 -59.89 18.27
N LEU A 386 31.17 -58.94 17.47
CA LEU A 386 31.93 -58.34 16.37
C LEU A 386 32.97 -57.35 16.90
N ASP A 387 34.24 -57.58 16.53
CA ASP A 387 35.36 -56.67 16.77
C ASP A 387 35.09 -55.28 16.16
N LYS A 388 35.17 -54.25 17.01
CA LYS A 388 34.79 -52.85 16.71
C LYS A 388 35.67 -52.20 15.65
N ASN A 389 36.80 -52.82 15.28
CA ASN A 389 37.70 -52.31 14.26
C ASN A 389 37.62 -53.06 12.91
N SER A 390 36.75 -54.08 12.81
CA SER A 390 36.57 -54.85 11.58
C SER A 390 35.76 -54.10 10.52
N GLN A 391 36.14 -54.27 9.25
CA GLN A 391 35.46 -53.68 8.09
C GLN A 391 33.98 -54.13 8.02
N LYS A 392 33.69 -55.35 8.49
CA LYS A 392 32.33 -55.91 8.58
C LYS A 392 31.46 -55.17 9.62
N TYR A 393 32.05 -54.72 10.73
CA TYR A 393 31.36 -53.89 11.75
C TYR A 393 31.02 -52.50 11.21
N ARG A 394 31.93 -51.90 10.43
CA ARG A 394 31.70 -50.58 9.81
C ARG A 394 30.61 -50.63 8.74
N LEU A 395 30.56 -51.69 7.93
CA LEU A 395 29.50 -51.90 6.95
C LEU A 395 28.13 -52.11 7.62
N ALA A 396 28.07 -52.90 8.69
CA ALA A 396 26.83 -53.08 9.48
C ALA A 396 26.35 -51.77 10.14
N MET A 397 27.28 -50.89 10.57
CA MET A 397 26.96 -49.55 11.09
C MET A 397 26.37 -48.62 10.02
N ILE A 398 26.89 -48.70 8.79
CA ILE A 398 26.40 -47.90 7.65
C ILE A 398 25.02 -48.38 7.21
N GLU A 399 24.81 -49.70 7.17
CA GLU A 399 23.52 -50.30 6.83
C GLU A 399 22.44 -49.95 7.87
N LYS A 400 22.78 -49.99 9.17
CA LYS A 400 21.90 -49.55 10.26
C LYS A 400 21.59 -48.05 10.18
N ALA A 401 22.56 -47.22 9.82
CA ALA A 401 22.34 -45.79 9.61
C ALA A 401 21.40 -45.53 8.42
N LEU A 402 21.48 -46.33 7.36
CA LEU A 402 20.58 -46.22 6.19
C LEU A 402 19.17 -46.76 6.47
N SER A 403 19.02 -47.77 7.32
CA SER A 403 17.70 -48.27 7.74
C SER A 403 16.99 -47.27 8.67
N ASP A 404 17.72 -46.60 9.57
CA ASP A 404 17.16 -45.60 10.47
C ASP A 404 16.71 -44.33 9.72
N VAL A 405 17.37 -43.99 8.60
CA VAL A 405 16.99 -42.86 7.72
C VAL A 405 15.67 -43.12 6.97
N ARG A 406 15.33 -44.38 6.65
CA ARG A 406 14.02 -44.71 6.01
C ARG A 406 12.84 -44.67 6.98
N SER A 407 13.07 -44.59 8.30
CA SER A 407 12.02 -44.57 9.33
C SER A 407 11.62 -43.15 9.78
N MET A 408 12.25 -42.09 9.27
CA MET A 408 11.91 -40.70 9.62
C MET A 408 10.63 -40.22 8.94
N ARG A 409 9.46 -40.63 9.47
CA ARG A 409 8.24 -39.80 9.41
C ARG A 409 8.36 -38.69 10.47
N THR A 410 8.53 -37.46 9.97
CA THR A 410 8.05 -36.17 10.53
C THR A 410 8.02 -36.01 12.05
N TYR A 411 8.95 -35.24 12.64
CA TYR A 411 8.65 -34.13 13.57
C TYR A 411 9.85 -33.16 13.64
N THR A 412 9.54 -31.88 13.64
CA THR A 412 10.43 -30.71 13.70
C THR A 412 11.25 -30.60 15.00
N SER A 413 12.50 -30.15 14.86
CA SER A 413 13.29 -29.37 15.83
C SER A 413 13.53 -29.98 17.23
N ALA A 414 14.57 -30.82 17.36
CA ALA A 414 15.08 -31.20 18.67
C ALA A 414 15.98 -30.07 19.23
N SER A 415 15.39 -29.24 20.09
CA SER A 415 16.11 -28.50 21.14
C SER A 415 16.83 -29.51 22.06
N THR A 416 18.02 -29.20 22.57
CA THR A 416 18.83 -30.04 23.50
C THR A 416 18.18 -30.24 24.88
N ILE A 417 16.89 -29.96 25.03
CA ILE A 417 16.15 -29.97 26.28
C ILE A 417 15.04 -30.99 26.15
N ALA A 418 14.99 -31.94 27.10
CA ALA A 418 14.00 -33.02 27.11
C ALA A 418 12.56 -32.47 27.04
N PRO A 419 11.65 -33.09 26.26
CA PRO A 419 10.28 -32.61 26.06
C PRO A 419 9.47 -32.44 27.37
N GLU A 420 9.77 -33.24 28.38
CA GLU A 420 9.19 -33.14 29.73
C GLU A 420 9.50 -31.78 30.40
N VAL A 421 10.72 -31.28 30.23
CA VAL A 421 11.14 -29.99 30.81
C VAL A 421 10.42 -28.84 30.12
N VAL A 422 10.19 -28.93 28.80
CA VAL A 422 9.42 -27.93 28.04
C VAL A 422 7.96 -27.93 28.48
N LYS A 423 7.34 -29.11 28.66
CA LYS A 423 5.97 -29.21 29.17
C LYS A 423 5.82 -28.61 30.56
N GLN A 424 6.76 -28.88 31.47
CA GLN A 424 6.76 -28.31 32.82
C GLN A 424 6.91 -26.78 32.79
N GLN A 425 7.80 -26.25 31.95
CA GLN A 425 8.01 -24.81 31.81
C GLN A 425 6.80 -24.09 31.21
N VAL A 426 6.17 -24.68 30.20
CA VAL A 426 4.95 -24.15 29.57
C VAL A 426 3.79 -24.17 30.56
N LYS A 427 3.63 -25.25 31.33
CA LYS A 427 2.60 -25.35 32.38
C LYS A 427 2.78 -24.28 33.46
N LYS A 428 4.01 -24.09 33.94
CA LYS A 428 4.33 -23.06 34.94
C LYS A 428 4.05 -21.64 34.42
N ASN A 429 4.35 -21.37 33.15
CA ASN A 429 4.07 -20.07 32.52
C ASN A 429 2.57 -19.81 32.32
N LEU A 430 1.79 -20.86 32.00
CA LEU A 430 0.34 -20.79 31.91
C LEU A 430 -0.30 -20.49 33.26
N GLU A 431 0.13 -21.16 34.33
CA GLU A 431 -0.37 -20.92 35.69
C GLU A 431 -0.05 -19.49 36.19
N ILE A 432 1.15 -18.97 35.89
CA ILE A 432 1.51 -17.57 36.22
C ILE A 432 0.62 -16.59 35.46
N ARG A 433 0.34 -16.84 34.17
CA ARG A 433 -0.52 -15.99 33.35
C ARG A 433 -1.98 -16.01 33.84
N GLN A 434 -2.45 -17.17 34.27
CA GLN A 434 -3.80 -17.37 34.80
C GLN A 434 -3.98 -16.64 36.14
N LYS A 435 -3.04 -16.79 37.09
CA LYS A 435 -3.03 -16.02 38.35
C LYS A 435 -2.96 -14.50 38.13
N LYS A 436 -2.25 -14.04 37.09
CA LYS A 436 -2.19 -12.60 36.73
C LYS A 436 -3.51 -12.08 36.16
N MET A 437 -4.26 -12.91 35.43
CA MET A 437 -5.60 -12.57 34.95
C MET A 437 -6.64 -12.59 36.08
N GLU A 438 -6.55 -13.54 37.01
CA GLU A 438 -7.40 -13.57 38.20
C GLU A 438 -7.17 -12.37 39.11
N ARG A 439 -5.91 -11.96 39.30
CA ARG A 439 -5.58 -10.69 39.99
C ARG A 439 -6.16 -9.46 39.28
N LYS A 440 -6.21 -9.44 37.94
CA LYS A 440 -6.86 -8.35 37.19
C LYS A 440 -8.40 -8.37 37.32
N LYS A 441 -9.01 -9.54 37.44
CA LYS A 441 -10.45 -9.68 37.73
C LYS A 441 -10.81 -9.32 39.17
N ALA A 442 -9.88 -9.49 40.12
CA ALA A 442 -10.06 -9.15 41.53
C ALA A 442 -9.80 -7.67 41.87
N ILE A 443 -9.40 -6.83 40.90
CA ILE A 443 -9.39 -5.37 41.09
C ILE A 443 -10.86 -4.92 41.04
N ALA A 444 -11.50 -4.89 42.20
CA ALA A 444 -12.74 -4.18 42.38
C ALA A 444 -12.56 -2.75 41.85
N LYS A 445 -13.39 -2.36 40.87
CA LYS A 445 -13.51 -0.96 40.46
C LYS A 445 -13.89 -0.19 41.73
N GLY A 446 -12.90 0.48 42.32
CA GLY A 446 -13.03 1.13 43.62
C GLY A 446 -14.18 2.14 43.63
N GLU A 447 -14.64 2.48 44.84
CA GLU A 447 -15.74 3.41 45.12
C GLU A 447 -15.68 4.71 44.29
N ALA A 448 -14.49 5.17 43.92
CA ALA A 448 -14.29 6.31 43.03
C ALA A 448 -14.99 6.17 41.66
N SER A 449 -15.10 4.95 41.11
CA SER A 449 -15.78 4.66 39.83
C SER A 449 -17.31 4.60 39.97
N ALA A 450 -17.82 4.26 41.15
CA ALA A 450 -19.26 4.28 41.43
C ALA A 450 -19.75 5.73 41.59
N VAL A 451 -18.97 6.56 42.31
CA VAL A 451 -19.27 8.00 42.48
C VAL A 451 -19.22 8.75 41.15
N THR A 452 -18.30 8.41 40.23
CA THR A 452 -18.28 9.04 38.90
C THR A 452 -19.44 8.60 38.00
N ARG A 453 -19.91 7.35 38.13
CA ARG A 453 -21.15 6.91 37.46
C ARG A 453 -22.36 7.62 38.01
N GLN A 454 -22.51 7.67 39.32
CA GLN A 454 -23.64 8.32 39.98
C GLN A 454 -23.69 9.83 39.68
N ARG A 455 -22.53 10.50 39.57
CA ARG A 455 -22.46 11.90 39.10
C ARG A 455 -22.84 12.08 37.63
N ARG A 456 -22.57 11.08 36.78
CA ARG A 456 -22.93 11.11 35.37
C ARG A 456 -24.43 10.89 35.18
N ASP A 457 -24.98 9.89 35.86
CA ASP A 457 -26.41 9.59 35.86
C ASP A 457 -27.20 10.79 36.42
N ASN A 458 -26.79 11.35 37.56
CA ASN A 458 -27.43 12.55 38.11
C ASN A 458 -27.37 13.75 37.16
N ARG A 459 -26.28 13.91 36.39
CA ARG A 459 -26.17 14.99 35.39
C ARG A 459 -27.10 14.76 34.20
N GLU A 460 -27.26 13.52 33.76
CA GLU A 460 -28.22 13.16 32.72
C GLU A 460 -29.67 13.34 33.20
N THR A 461 -29.99 12.95 34.44
CA THR A 461 -31.31 13.20 35.05
C THR A 461 -31.60 14.70 35.20
N ILE A 462 -30.61 15.52 35.59
CA ILE A 462 -30.77 16.99 35.65
C ILE A 462 -31.00 17.57 34.25
N ARG A 463 -30.31 17.05 33.23
CA ARG A 463 -30.49 17.48 31.84
C ARG A 463 -31.87 17.13 31.30
N GLU A 464 -32.36 15.93 31.62
CA GLU A 464 -33.71 15.47 31.23
C GLU A 464 -34.82 16.21 31.99
N SER A 465 -34.60 16.56 33.26
CA SER A 465 -35.57 17.31 34.05
C SER A 465 -35.62 18.81 33.73
N HIS A 466 -34.57 19.38 33.13
CA HIS A 466 -34.60 20.74 32.58
C HIS A 466 -35.46 20.89 31.32
N GLY A 467 -35.85 19.79 30.65
CA GLY A 467 -36.74 19.82 29.49
C GLY A 467 -38.24 19.72 29.81
N ILE A 468 -38.63 19.50 31.07
CA ILE A 468 -40.03 19.24 31.46
C ILE A 468 -40.69 20.43 32.18
N TRP A 469 -39.93 21.37 32.71
CA TRP A 469 -40.48 22.58 33.34
C TRP A 469 -40.02 23.80 32.56
N GLY A 470 -40.87 24.22 31.61
CA GLY A 470 -40.70 25.47 30.89
C GLY A 470 -40.55 26.64 31.85
N TRP A 471 -39.41 27.30 31.77
CA TRP A 471 -39.23 28.68 32.19
C TRP A 471 -38.51 29.38 31.06
N ASP A 472 -39.30 30.04 30.22
CA ASP A 472 -38.87 31.18 29.43
C ASP A 472 -38.32 32.23 30.40
N GLU A 473 -37.08 32.65 30.17
CA GLU A 473 -36.65 34.06 30.12
C GLU A 473 -35.24 34.18 29.52
#